data_AF-A0A7W1GKH0-F1
#
_entry.id   AF-A0A7W1GKH0-F1
#
_cell.length_a   1.000
_cell.length_b   1.000
_cell.length_c   1.000
_cell.angle_alpha   90.00
_cell.angle_beta   90.00
_cell.angle_gamma   90.00
#
_symmetry.space_group_name_H-M   'P 1'
#
loop_
_entity.id
_entity.type
_entity.pdbx_description
1 polymer ?
#
loop_
_entity_poly.entity_id
_entity_poly.type
_entity_poly.pdbx_seq_one_letter_code
_entity_poly.pdbx_strand_id
1 'polypeptide(L)'
;MRRPLTALVVALASVVLTAAASSAPAASTAPCTLLAAKSGILASDLPMRVKQDAAGGKGGAGIDRLLCRDLTSDGRKDMVASVYSGTAIGVEAWVFFRSVADGWKLSFRRIGLVRARIQLTGVAVIETDPVYRPTDKRPCCPTGGMKHFRFEWQDGKMAKVRVWQTGRT
;
A
#
# COMPACT_ATOMS: atom_id res chain seq x y z
N MET A 1 -23.86 -25.55 55.60
CA MET A 1 -23.64 -26.83 54.89
C MET A 1 -22.22 -26.82 54.33
N ARG A 2 -21.34 -27.68 54.86
CA ARG A 2 -19.90 -27.76 54.52
C ARG A 2 -19.71 -28.81 53.42
N ARG A 3 -18.94 -28.50 52.36
CA ARG A 3 -18.48 -29.48 51.37
C ARG A 3 -16.94 -29.58 51.39
N PRO A 4 -16.38 -30.79 51.26
CA PRO A 4 -14.96 -31.06 51.50
C PRO A 4 -14.08 -30.71 50.30
N LEU A 5 -12.85 -30.30 50.60
CA LEU A 5 -11.74 -30.14 49.68
C LEU A 5 -11.20 -31.52 49.28
N THR A 6 -11.23 -31.84 47.99
CA THR A 6 -10.53 -32.99 47.43
C THR A 6 -9.30 -32.49 46.68
N ALA A 7 -8.13 -32.66 47.28
CA ALA A 7 -6.84 -32.39 46.67
C ALA A 7 -6.52 -33.49 45.64
N LEU A 8 -6.30 -33.11 44.38
CA LEU A 8 -5.81 -34.01 43.34
C LEU A 8 -4.37 -33.61 43.00
N VAL A 9 -3.43 -34.44 43.44
CA VAL A 9 -2.02 -34.38 43.08
C VAL A 9 -1.87 -35.06 41.72
N VAL A 10 -1.55 -34.30 40.67
CA VAL A 10 -1.26 -34.83 39.33
C VAL A 10 0.24 -34.72 39.09
N ALA A 11 0.88 -35.88 38.91
CA ALA A 11 2.31 -36.04 38.72
C ALA A 11 2.79 -35.46 37.38
N LEU A 12 3.90 -34.72 37.44
CA LEU A 12 4.63 -34.20 36.29
C LEU A 12 5.26 -35.34 35.48
N ALA A 13 4.91 -35.45 34.20
CA ALA A 13 5.67 -36.18 33.19
C ALA A 13 6.29 -35.16 32.22
N SER A 14 7.58 -34.85 32.42
CA SER A 14 8.34 -33.92 31.59
C SER A 14 8.77 -34.61 30.29
N VAL A 15 7.95 -34.50 29.24
CA VAL A 15 8.35 -34.92 27.88
C VAL A 15 9.17 -33.79 27.24
N VAL A 16 10.47 -34.01 27.11
CA VAL A 16 11.37 -33.09 26.39
C VAL A 16 11.18 -33.33 24.89
N LEU A 17 10.30 -32.56 24.25
CA LEU A 17 10.16 -32.52 22.80
C LEU A 17 11.26 -31.62 22.23
N THR A 18 12.32 -32.21 21.66
CA THR A 18 13.31 -31.49 20.85
C THR A 18 12.67 -31.08 19.52
N ALA A 19 12.04 -29.90 19.50
CA ALA A 19 11.56 -29.28 18.28
C ALA A 19 12.76 -28.92 17.39
N ALA A 20 13.00 -29.73 16.35
CA ALA A 20 13.89 -29.34 15.27
C ALA A 20 13.30 -28.09 14.60
N ALA A 21 13.84 -26.92 14.95
CA ALA A 21 13.52 -25.68 14.27
C ALA A 21 14.07 -25.77 12.84
N SER A 22 13.25 -26.27 11.92
CA SER A 22 13.51 -26.13 10.49
C SER A 22 13.48 -24.64 10.17
N SER A 23 14.65 -24.04 10.09
CA SER A 23 14.85 -22.69 9.59
C SER A 23 14.39 -22.65 8.13
N ALA A 24 13.11 -22.30 7.95
CA ALA A 24 12.55 -21.76 6.73
C ALA A 24 13.58 -20.88 6.00
N PRO A 25 14.20 -21.20 4.83
CA PRO A 25 14.99 -20.20 4.14
C PRO A 25 14.07 -19.01 3.89
N ALA A 26 14.42 -17.85 4.46
CA ALA A 26 13.64 -16.64 4.30
C ALA A 26 13.51 -16.38 2.80
N ALA A 27 12.28 -16.46 2.29
CA ALA A 27 12.02 -16.21 0.88
C ALA A 27 12.63 -14.84 0.53
N SER A 28 13.62 -14.84 -0.37
CA SER A 28 14.26 -13.61 -0.83
C SER A 28 13.21 -12.76 -1.54
N THR A 29 12.68 -11.77 -0.84
CA THR A 29 11.76 -10.81 -1.44
C THR A 29 12.54 -9.93 -2.39
N ALA A 30 12.01 -9.76 -3.61
CA ALA A 30 12.55 -8.80 -4.56
C ALA A 30 12.77 -7.43 -3.88
N PRO A 31 13.89 -6.76 -4.15
CA PRO A 31 14.22 -5.53 -3.43
C PRO A 31 13.24 -4.41 -3.82
N CYS A 32 12.66 -3.76 -2.81
CA CYS A 32 11.76 -2.64 -3.00
C CYS A 32 12.58 -1.37 -3.24
N THR A 33 12.80 -1.05 -4.52
CA THR A 33 13.66 0.06 -4.95
C THR A 33 12.97 0.95 -5.97
N LEU A 34 13.47 2.17 -6.11
CA LEU A 34 12.97 3.12 -7.11
C LEU A 34 13.10 2.55 -8.53
N LEU A 35 14.22 1.87 -8.81
CA LEU A 35 14.46 1.23 -10.10
C LEU A 35 13.42 0.13 -10.36
N ALA A 36 13.15 -0.74 -9.38
CA ALA A 36 12.15 -1.79 -9.52
C ALA A 36 10.74 -1.23 -9.76
N ALA A 37 10.35 -0.19 -9.02
CA ALA A 37 9.08 0.51 -9.23
C ALA A 37 8.99 1.11 -10.63
N LYS A 38 10.03 1.81 -11.08
CA LYS A 38 10.09 2.42 -12.42
C LYS A 38 10.01 1.35 -13.51
N SER A 39 10.79 0.28 -13.41
CA SER A 39 10.72 -0.84 -14.36
C SER A 39 9.33 -1.48 -14.39
N GLY A 40 8.71 -1.72 -13.23
CA GLY A 40 7.34 -2.25 -13.14
C GLY A 40 6.30 -1.33 -13.78
N ILE A 41 6.40 -0.02 -13.56
CA ILE A 41 5.51 0.98 -14.18
C ILE A 41 5.69 0.97 -15.71
N LEU A 42 6.93 1.00 -16.20
CA LEU A 42 7.22 1.04 -17.63
C LEU A 42 6.76 -0.23 -18.36
N ALA A 43 6.90 -1.40 -17.73
CA ALA A 43 6.48 -2.69 -18.26
C ALA A 43 4.96 -2.94 -18.20
N SER A 44 4.20 -2.13 -17.44
CA SER A 44 2.76 -2.33 -17.24
C SER A 44 1.88 -1.88 -18.42
N ASP A 45 0.56 -2.00 -18.29
CA ASP A 45 -0.44 -1.47 -19.22
C ASP A 45 -0.91 -0.03 -18.86
N LEU A 46 -0.14 0.70 -18.06
CA LEU A 46 -0.48 2.07 -17.68
C LEU A 46 -0.50 3.03 -18.88
N PRO A 47 -1.31 4.12 -18.83
CA PRO A 47 -1.29 5.16 -19.86
C PRO A 47 0.11 5.71 -20.09
N MET A 48 0.43 6.01 -21.36
CA MET A 48 1.78 6.45 -21.75
C MET A 48 2.25 7.69 -21.00
N ARG A 49 1.33 8.61 -20.71
CA ARG A 49 1.61 9.81 -19.91
C ARG A 49 2.15 9.48 -18.52
N VAL A 50 1.49 8.56 -17.79
CA VAL A 50 1.94 8.14 -16.45
C VAL A 50 3.30 7.45 -16.52
N LYS A 51 3.56 6.66 -17.57
CA LYS A 51 4.85 6.01 -17.79
C LYS A 51 5.96 7.03 -18.03
N GLN A 52 5.71 8.04 -18.85
CA GLN A 52 6.66 9.13 -19.13
C GLN A 52 6.96 9.93 -17.86
N ASP A 53 5.94 10.28 -17.08
CA ASP A 53 6.13 11.02 -15.83
C ASP A 53 6.94 10.19 -14.84
N ALA A 54 6.59 8.92 -14.62
CA ALA A 54 7.37 8.00 -13.78
C ALA A 54 8.81 7.77 -14.26
N ALA A 55 9.08 7.96 -15.56
CA ALA A 55 10.41 7.84 -16.13
C ALA A 55 11.33 9.03 -15.82
N GLY A 56 10.82 10.11 -15.22
CA GLY A 56 11.57 11.35 -15.03
C GLY A 56 11.22 12.39 -16.09
N GLY A 57 9.93 12.54 -16.41
CA GLY A 57 9.44 13.49 -17.41
C GLY A 57 9.78 14.97 -17.11
N LYS A 58 9.17 15.90 -17.85
CA LYS A 58 9.44 17.33 -17.70
C LYS A 58 8.97 17.85 -16.33
N GLY A 59 9.54 18.97 -15.87
CA GLY A 59 9.10 19.66 -14.66
C GLY A 59 9.40 18.93 -13.34
N GLY A 60 10.35 18.00 -13.34
CA GLY A 60 10.65 17.18 -12.17
C GLY A 60 9.60 16.10 -11.91
N ALA A 61 8.91 15.64 -12.96
CA ALA A 61 8.05 14.47 -12.88
C ALA A 61 8.85 13.23 -12.45
N GLY A 62 8.18 12.27 -11.82
CA GLY A 62 8.83 11.06 -11.34
C GLY A 62 8.00 10.28 -10.35
N ILE A 63 8.61 9.28 -9.74
CA ILE A 63 8.05 8.60 -8.57
C ILE A 63 8.33 9.50 -7.36
N ASP A 64 7.27 10.02 -6.75
CA ASP A 64 7.32 10.94 -5.60
C ASP A 64 7.53 10.20 -4.28
N ARG A 65 6.83 9.08 -4.10
CA ARG A 65 7.00 8.21 -2.94
C ARG A 65 7.08 6.77 -3.35
N LEU A 66 7.92 6.05 -2.62
CA LEU A 66 8.02 4.60 -2.65
C LEU A 66 7.83 4.08 -1.23
N LEU A 67 6.74 3.35 -1.00
CA LEU A 67 6.37 2.82 0.31
C LEU A 67 6.37 1.29 0.22
N CYS A 68 7.10 0.64 1.13
CA CYS A 68 7.29 -0.80 1.10
C CYS A 68 6.86 -1.42 2.43
N ARG A 69 5.92 -2.36 2.39
CA ARG A 69 5.40 -3.08 3.57
C ARG A 69 4.70 -4.35 3.12
N ASP A 70 4.64 -5.37 3.96
CA ASP A 70 3.73 -6.50 3.75
C ASP A 70 2.28 -6.02 3.93
N LEU A 71 1.60 -5.71 2.83
CA LEU A 71 0.22 -5.23 2.79
C LEU A 71 -0.75 -6.39 2.54
N THR A 72 -0.25 -7.50 2.01
CA THR A 72 -1.03 -8.73 1.79
C THR A 72 -0.98 -9.72 2.95
N SER A 73 -0.16 -9.45 3.97
CA SER A 73 0.07 -10.31 5.14
C SER A 73 0.58 -11.71 4.76
N ASP A 74 1.36 -11.81 3.69
CA ASP A 74 1.91 -13.06 3.16
C ASP A 74 3.40 -13.27 3.51
N GLY A 75 3.96 -12.40 4.35
CA GLY A 75 5.36 -12.41 4.76
C GLY A 75 6.29 -11.70 3.78
N ARG A 76 5.81 -11.22 2.63
CA ARG A 76 6.62 -10.50 1.63
C ARG A 76 6.28 -9.03 1.60
N LYS A 77 7.28 -8.18 1.37
CA LYS A 77 7.03 -6.75 1.17
C LYS A 77 6.31 -6.52 -0.15
N ASP A 78 5.22 -5.79 -0.11
CA ASP A 78 4.58 -5.18 -1.25
C ASP A 78 5.10 -3.75 -1.45
N MET A 79 4.83 -3.18 -2.63
CA MET A 79 5.37 -1.90 -3.04
C MET A 79 4.25 -0.98 -3.53
N VAL A 80 4.15 0.21 -2.94
CA VAL A 80 3.27 1.29 -3.37
C VAL A 80 4.11 2.44 -3.90
N ALA A 81 3.84 2.88 -5.13
CA ALA A 81 4.54 4.00 -5.75
C ALA A 81 3.55 5.08 -6.20
N SER A 82 3.77 6.33 -5.78
CA SER A 82 3.01 7.48 -6.30
C SER A 82 3.79 8.19 -7.40
N VAL A 83 3.10 8.60 -8.46
CA VAL A 83 3.68 9.28 -9.63
C VAL A 83 3.28 10.75 -9.60
N TYR A 84 4.28 11.61 -9.52
CA TYR A 84 4.15 13.06 -9.61
C TYR A 84 4.32 13.52 -11.05
N SER A 85 3.40 14.38 -11.49
CA SER A 85 3.30 14.84 -12.88
C SER A 85 4.32 15.90 -13.29
N GLY A 86 5.13 16.43 -12.37
CA GLY A 86 6.01 17.56 -12.67
C GLY A 86 5.28 18.91 -12.79
N THR A 87 3.99 18.97 -12.48
CA THR A 87 3.15 20.17 -12.66
C THR A 87 2.28 20.44 -11.43
N ALA A 88 1.46 21.50 -11.49
CA ALA A 88 0.47 21.82 -10.46
C ALA A 88 -0.60 20.72 -10.25
N ILE A 89 -0.71 19.74 -11.15
CA ILE A 89 -1.54 18.54 -10.95
C ILE A 89 -1.04 17.76 -9.74
N GLY A 90 0.25 17.77 -9.41
CA GLY A 90 0.78 17.01 -8.29
C GLY A 90 0.89 15.51 -8.59
N VAL A 91 0.63 14.69 -7.56
CA VAL A 91 0.48 13.24 -7.72
C VAL A 91 -0.76 12.96 -8.55
N GLU A 92 -0.55 12.36 -9.72
CA GLU A 92 -1.60 12.06 -10.70
C GLU A 92 -1.98 10.58 -10.77
N ALA A 93 -1.12 9.72 -10.23
CA ALA A 93 -1.37 8.30 -10.14
C ALA A 93 -0.67 7.69 -8.92
N TRP A 94 -1.14 6.53 -8.50
CA TRP A 94 -0.33 5.61 -7.73
C TRP A 94 -0.67 4.17 -8.08
N VAL A 95 0.28 3.30 -7.79
CA VAL A 95 0.21 1.87 -8.11
C VAL A 95 0.63 1.03 -6.93
N PHE A 96 0.14 -0.20 -6.93
CA PHE A 96 0.50 -1.22 -5.97
C PHE A 96 1.00 -2.46 -6.72
N PHE A 97 2.23 -2.86 -6.39
CA PHE A 97 2.88 -4.06 -6.86
C PHE A 97 2.94 -5.08 -5.75
N ARG A 98 2.59 -6.31 -6.07
CA ARG A 98 2.87 -7.46 -5.22
C ARG A 98 4.24 -8.02 -5.51
N SER A 99 4.92 -8.46 -4.46
CA SER A 99 6.09 -9.32 -4.63
C SER A 99 5.63 -10.70 -5.06
N VAL A 100 6.20 -11.19 -6.14
CA VAL A 100 6.07 -12.57 -6.63
C VAL A 100 7.48 -13.19 -6.70
N ALA A 101 7.57 -14.50 -6.94
CA ALA A 101 8.85 -15.22 -6.92
C ALA A 101 9.94 -14.52 -7.74
N ASP A 102 9.59 -14.04 -8.94
CA ASP A 102 10.54 -13.45 -9.90
C ASP A 102 10.43 -11.92 -10.02
N GLY A 103 9.95 -11.24 -8.98
CA GLY A 103 9.96 -9.77 -8.93
C GLY A 103 8.64 -9.15 -8.51
N TRP A 104 8.17 -8.21 -9.33
CA TRP A 104 7.05 -7.32 -9.00
C TRP A 104 5.93 -7.43 -10.02
N LYS A 105 4.71 -7.68 -9.56
CA LYS A 105 3.50 -7.73 -10.40
C LYS A 105 2.57 -6.58 -10.08
N LEU A 106 2.28 -5.72 -11.08
CA LEU A 106 1.28 -4.67 -10.93
C LEU A 106 -0.07 -5.32 -10.62
N SER A 107 -0.63 -5.02 -9.45
CA SER A 107 -1.87 -5.64 -8.97
C SER A 107 -3.00 -4.63 -8.80
N PHE A 108 -2.69 -3.33 -8.75
CA PHE A 108 -3.68 -2.28 -8.65
C PHE A 108 -3.14 -0.92 -9.09
N ARG A 109 -4.02 -0.06 -9.62
CA ARG A 109 -3.70 1.30 -10.07
C ARG A 109 -4.83 2.29 -9.78
N ARG A 110 -4.47 3.53 -9.47
CA ARG A 110 -5.35 4.72 -9.50
C ARG A 110 -4.67 5.77 -10.36
N ILE A 111 -5.45 6.35 -11.27
CA ILE A 111 -4.99 7.35 -12.25
C ILE A 111 -5.97 8.52 -12.29
N GLY A 112 -5.55 9.64 -12.88
CA GLY A 112 -6.40 10.84 -13.01
C GLY A 112 -6.59 11.57 -11.68
N LEU A 113 -5.69 11.34 -10.73
CA LEU A 113 -5.68 12.03 -9.44
C LEU A 113 -5.19 13.47 -9.62
N VAL A 114 -5.55 14.34 -8.69
CA VAL A 114 -5.07 15.72 -8.67
C VAL A 114 -4.68 16.06 -7.24
N ARG A 115 -3.38 16.25 -7.02
CA ARG A 115 -2.75 16.60 -5.75
C ARG A 115 -3.06 15.61 -4.63
N ALA A 116 -3.24 14.34 -5.00
CA ALA A 116 -3.44 13.26 -4.05
C ALA A 116 -2.23 13.10 -3.12
N ARG A 117 -2.48 12.56 -1.93
CA ARG A 117 -1.45 12.17 -0.99
C ARG A 117 -1.61 10.70 -0.64
N ILE A 118 -0.52 9.94 -0.74
CA ILE A 118 -0.50 8.49 -0.49
C ILE A 118 0.34 8.20 0.75
N GLN A 119 -0.23 7.43 1.68
CA GLN A 119 0.39 7.05 2.94
C GLN A 119 0.02 5.61 3.29
N LEU A 120 0.80 4.97 4.18
CA LEU A 120 0.46 3.67 4.74
C LEU A 120 -0.02 3.83 6.20
N THR A 121 -1.04 3.08 6.59
CA THR A 121 -1.52 3.01 7.97
C THR A 121 -1.82 1.55 8.31
N GLY A 122 -0.95 0.91 9.10
CA GLY A 122 -0.95 -0.55 9.25
C GLY A 122 -0.71 -1.23 7.90
N VAL A 123 -1.63 -2.12 7.52
CA VAL A 123 -1.66 -2.83 6.22
C VAL A 123 -2.48 -2.12 5.14
N ALA A 124 -3.00 -0.93 5.43
CA ALA A 124 -3.81 -0.18 4.48
C ALA A 124 -3.03 0.92 3.78
N VAL A 125 -3.41 1.18 2.53
CA VAL A 125 -3.03 2.39 1.79
C VAL A 125 -4.11 3.44 1.99
N ILE A 126 -3.72 4.61 2.47
CA ILE A 126 -4.60 5.77 2.59
C ILE A 126 -4.29 6.73 1.45
N GLU A 127 -5.28 6.94 0.60
CA GLU A 127 -5.29 8.01 -0.39
C GLU A 127 -6.10 9.18 0.19
N THR A 128 -5.55 10.38 0.07
CA THR A 128 -6.25 11.62 0.44
C THR A 128 -6.24 12.57 -0.74
N ASP A 129 -7.44 12.88 -1.25
CA ASP A 129 -7.68 13.75 -2.38
C ASP A 129 -8.31 15.07 -1.90
N PRO A 130 -7.85 16.22 -2.41
CA PRO A 130 -8.60 17.45 -2.22
C PRO A 130 -9.94 17.40 -2.97
N VAL A 131 -10.99 17.96 -2.35
CA VAL A 131 -12.30 18.09 -2.98
C VAL A 131 -12.41 19.45 -3.67
N TYR A 132 -12.59 19.42 -5.00
CA TYR A 132 -12.85 20.61 -5.79
C TYR A 132 -14.35 20.83 -5.96
N ARG A 133 -14.85 21.98 -5.56
CA ARG A 133 -16.22 22.45 -5.84
C ARG A 133 -16.33 22.90 -7.31
N PRO A 134 -17.55 22.98 -7.88
CA PRO A 134 -17.73 23.44 -9.27
C PRO A 134 -17.12 24.80 -9.58
N THR A 135 -17.05 25.70 -8.58
CA THR A 135 -16.46 27.04 -8.70
C THR A 135 -14.95 27.07 -8.52
N ASP A 136 -14.31 25.96 -8.14
CA ASP A 136 -12.88 25.91 -7.87
C ASP A 136 -12.07 25.87 -9.17
N LYS A 137 -10.97 26.63 -9.21
CA LYS A 137 -9.99 26.55 -10.29
C LYS A 137 -9.11 25.31 -10.10
N ARG A 138 -9.28 24.31 -10.98
CA ARG A 138 -8.43 23.12 -11.01
C ARG A 138 -7.13 23.40 -11.80
N PRO A 139 -5.96 22.87 -11.37
CA PRO A 139 -5.71 22.05 -10.18
C PRO A 139 -5.31 22.85 -8.91
N CYS A 140 -5.34 24.19 -8.93
CA CYS A 140 -4.66 24.97 -7.89
C CYS A 140 -5.36 25.00 -6.53
N CYS A 141 -6.69 25.14 -6.50
CA CYS A 141 -7.34 25.83 -5.39
C CYS A 141 -8.62 25.12 -4.92
N PRO A 142 -8.52 23.93 -4.31
CA PRO A 142 -9.67 23.22 -3.77
C PRO A 142 -10.20 23.88 -2.49
N THR A 143 -11.53 23.97 -2.35
CA THR A 143 -12.19 24.56 -1.17
C THR A 143 -13.16 23.60 -0.46
N GLY A 144 -13.43 22.42 -1.01
CA GLY A 144 -14.40 21.45 -0.48
C GLY A 144 -13.89 20.51 0.62
N GLY A 145 -12.70 20.77 1.17
CA GLY A 145 -12.06 19.89 2.14
C GLY A 145 -11.27 18.74 1.49
N MET A 146 -11.19 17.60 2.19
CA MET A 146 -10.39 16.44 1.81
C MET A 146 -11.25 15.18 1.81
N LYS A 147 -11.22 14.42 0.72
CA LYS A 147 -11.82 13.09 0.62
C LYS A 147 -10.74 12.05 0.81
N HIS A 148 -11.03 11.05 1.61
CA HIS A 148 -10.09 10.00 1.94
C HIS A 148 -10.64 8.65 1.50
N PHE A 149 -9.73 7.78 1.10
CA PHE A 149 -10.02 6.43 0.70
C PHE A 149 -9.05 5.49 1.40
N ARG A 150 -9.58 4.43 1.99
CA ARG A 150 -8.80 3.34 2.56
C ARG A 150 -8.83 2.17 1.59
N PHE A 151 -7.65 1.71 1.21
CA PHE A 151 -7.47 0.51 0.41
C PHE A 151 -6.78 -0.57 1.25
N GLU A 152 -7.27 -1.79 1.13
CA GLU A 152 -6.72 -2.97 1.77
C GLU A 152 -6.68 -4.13 0.78
N TRP A 153 -5.79 -5.08 1.04
CA TRP A 153 -5.79 -6.34 0.32
C TRP A 153 -6.92 -7.24 0.84
N GLN A 154 -7.89 -7.55 -0.02
CA GLN A 154 -9.02 -8.44 0.28
C GLN A 154 -9.26 -9.35 -0.91
N ASP A 155 -9.48 -10.64 -0.65
CA ASP A 155 -9.86 -11.63 -1.67
C ASP A 155 -8.94 -11.64 -2.90
N GLY A 156 -7.63 -11.54 -2.66
CA GLY A 156 -6.64 -11.59 -3.73
C GLY A 156 -6.54 -10.33 -4.59
N LYS A 157 -7.09 -9.20 -4.14
CA LYS A 157 -6.97 -7.89 -4.82
C LYS A 157 -6.89 -6.73 -3.83
N MET A 158 -6.29 -5.62 -4.27
CA MET A 158 -6.36 -4.36 -3.52
C MET A 158 -7.74 -3.74 -3.78
N ALA A 159 -8.51 -3.53 -2.71
CA ALA A 159 -9.88 -3.05 -2.77
C ALA A 159 -10.06 -1.78 -1.94
N LYS A 160 -10.95 -0.90 -2.41
CA LYS A 160 -11.39 0.26 -1.64
C LYS A 160 -12.39 -0.22 -0.59
N VAL A 161 -12.02 -0.14 0.69
CA VAL A 161 -12.85 -0.66 1.80
C VAL A 161 -13.57 0.42 2.56
N ARG A 162 -13.10 1.68 2.49
CA ARG A 162 -13.73 2.81 3.17
C ARG A 162 -13.52 4.11 2.41
N VAL A 163 -14.51 4.99 2.52
CA VAL A 163 -14.46 6.39 2.07
C VAL A 163 -14.94 7.28 3.21
N TRP A 164 -14.28 8.40 3.43
CA TRP A 164 -14.74 9.44 4.36
C TRP A 164 -14.27 10.81 3.89
N GLN A 165 -14.81 11.88 4.48
CA GLN A 165 -14.43 13.26 4.17
C GLN A 165 -14.10 13.99 5.46
N THR A 166 -13.15 14.92 5.37
CA THR A 166 -12.82 15.89 6.43
C THR A 166 -12.81 17.30 5.83
N GLY A 167 -13.06 18.33 6.65
CA GLY A 167 -13.23 19.72 6.18
C GLY A 167 -14.67 20.04 5.72
N ARG A 168 -14.92 21.28 5.28
CA ARG A 168 -16.28 21.79 5.05
C ARG A 168 -16.98 21.09 3.88
N THR A 169 -18.09 20.41 4.21
CA THR A 169 -19.15 20.02 3.28
C THR A 169 -19.79 21.25 2.67
#